data_AF-A0A2G6KGA3-F1
#
_entry.id   AF-A0A2G6KGA3-F1
#
_cell.length_a   1.000
_cell.length_b   1.000
_cell.length_c   1.000
_cell.angle_alpha   90.00
_cell.angle_beta   90.00
_cell.angle_gamma   90.00
#
_symmetry.space_group_name_H-M   'P 1'
#
loop_
_entity.id
_entity.type
_entity.pdbx_description
1 polymer ?
#
loop_
_entity_poly.entity_id
_entity_poly.type
_entity_poly.pdbx_seq_one_letter_code
_entity_poly.pdbx_strand_id
1 'polypeptide(L)'
;MVPSDGPVVGVDHREVIASRRRRWVAIGIATVVMAFGMVNYAAAFTGPDGGFRPAYAGIGLALAPFVLVICGFVTHHPQAPRRVVIAMVVFVIIALSVGLLDPLHGAATGFAAGGAITLREPPVERVARWRAWFVGSYAVYGLVVAVLAAPAGVIVALTLPLVFVGVADEFVEWWATRSP
;
A
#
# COMPACT_ATOMS: atom_id res chain seq x y z
N MET A 1 -20.60 -31.78 4.64
CA MET A 1 -19.15 -32.08 4.55
C MET A 1 -18.43 -30.96 5.27
N VAL A 2 -17.90 -31.26 6.45
CA VAL A 2 -16.99 -30.35 7.17
C VAL A 2 -15.64 -30.45 6.45
N PRO A 3 -15.03 -29.34 6.00
CA PRO A 3 -13.67 -29.39 5.46
C PRO A 3 -12.76 -30.00 6.52
N SER A 4 -12.04 -31.05 6.18
CA SER A 4 -11.02 -31.61 7.06
C SER A 4 -9.96 -30.54 7.27
N ASP A 5 -9.83 -30.04 8.49
CA ASP A 5 -8.67 -29.29 8.98
C ASP A 5 -7.43 -30.21 9.04
N GLY A 6 -7.12 -30.85 7.92
CA GLY A 6 -5.91 -31.62 7.75
C GLY A 6 -4.73 -30.66 7.70
N PRO A 7 -3.73 -30.79 8.57
CA PRO A 7 -2.55 -29.93 8.51
C PRO A 7 -1.90 -30.10 7.14
N VAL A 8 -1.68 -28.98 6.45
CA VAL A 8 -0.78 -28.95 5.28
C VAL A 8 0.59 -29.38 5.81
N VAL A 9 0.94 -30.64 5.59
CA VAL A 9 2.14 -31.28 6.12
C VAL A 9 3.36 -30.48 5.66
N GLY A 10 3.99 -29.76 6.59
CA GLY A 10 5.23 -29.02 6.35
C GLY A 10 5.20 -27.52 6.62
N VAL A 11 4.04 -26.91 6.91
CA VAL A 11 3.96 -25.46 7.23
C VAL A 11 3.89 -25.26 8.75
N ASP A 12 4.92 -24.67 9.35
CA ASP A 12 4.89 -24.29 10.76
C ASP A 12 3.86 -23.17 10.98
N HIS A 13 2.75 -23.49 11.66
CA HIS A 13 1.72 -22.52 12.01
C HIS A 13 2.26 -21.30 12.77
N ARG A 14 3.35 -21.46 13.54
CA ARG A 14 4.00 -20.34 14.23
C ARG A 14 4.65 -19.38 13.25
N GLU A 15 5.25 -19.89 12.17
CA GLU A 15 5.87 -19.08 11.13
C GLU A 15 4.81 -18.25 10.38
N VAL A 16 3.67 -18.86 10.04
CA VAL A 16 2.55 -18.17 9.38
C VAL A 16 2.04 -17.02 10.25
N ILE A 17 1.72 -17.27 11.52
CA ILE A 17 1.24 -16.24 12.45
C ILE A 17 2.28 -15.12 12.61
N ALA A 18 3.56 -15.47 12.76
CA ALA A 18 4.63 -14.49 12.91
C ALA A 18 4.84 -13.66 11.63
N SER A 19 4.69 -14.26 10.45
CA SER A 19 4.76 -13.55 9.17
C SER A 19 3.61 -12.55 9.00
N ARG A 20 2.38 -12.97 9.33
CA ARG A 20 1.17 -12.13 9.32
C ARG A 20 1.29 -10.96 10.28
N ARG A 21 1.73 -11.21 11.51
CA ARG A 21 1.99 -10.16 12.51
C ARG A 21 3.02 -9.15 12.01
N ARG A 22 4.14 -9.61 11.43
CA ARG A 22 5.18 -8.73 10.87
C ARG A 22 4.65 -7.86 9.73
N ARG A 23 3.80 -8.42 8.85
CA ARG A 23 3.13 -7.68 7.78
C ARG A 23 2.29 -6.53 8.32
N TRP A 24 1.43 -6.79 9.30
CA TRP A 24 0.58 -5.75 9.90
C TRP A 24 1.37 -4.70 10.69
N VAL A 25 2.45 -5.10 11.36
CA VAL A 25 3.37 -4.15 12.01
C VAL A 25 4.04 -3.25 10.94
N ALA A 26 4.53 -3.83 9.85
CA ALA A 26 5.12 -3.07 8.75
C ALA A 26 4.12 -2.07 8.14
N ILE A 27 2.89 -2.53 7.86
CA ILE A 27 1.81 -1.68 7.34
C ILE A 27 1.50 -0.54 8.33
N GLY A 28 1.36 -0.84 9.62
CA GLY A 28 1.07 0.18 10.64
C GLY A 28 2.15 1.26 10.70
N ILE A 29 3.42 0.86 10.82
CA ILE A 29 4.56 1.79 10.88
C ILE A 29 4.66 2.61 9.59
N ALA A 30 4.58 1.95 8.43
CA ALA A 30 4.65 2.59 7.12
C ALA A 30 3.48 3.57 6.91
N THR A 31 2.28 3.24 7.39
CA THR A 31 1.10 4.11 7.30
C THR A 31 1.26 5.38 8.13
N VAL A 32 1.86 5.31 9.32
CA VAL A 32 2.15 6.51 10.13
C VAL A 32 3.12 7.45 9.41
N VAL A 33 4.21 6.90 8.87
CA VAL A 33 5.20 7.69 8.11
C VAL A 33 4.58 8.27 6.83
N MET A 34 3.79 7.46 6.12
CA MET A 34 3.05 7.87 4.92
C MET A 34 2.06 8.98 5.25
N ALA A 35 1.28 8.87 6.32
CA ALA A 35 0.33 9.90 6.73
C ALA A 35 1.03 11.24 7.01
N PHE A 36 2.17 11.21 7.71
CA PHE A 36 2.96 12.42 7.95
C PHE A 36 3.46 13.04 6.63
N GLY A 37 3.94 12.23 5.69
CA GLY A 37 4.34 12.70 4.37
C GLY A 37 3.17 13.26 3.55
N MET A 38 2.04 12.57 3.54
CA MET A 38 0.84 12.94 2.79
C MET A 38 0.17 14.21 3.32
N VAL A 39 0.21 14.47 4.63
CA VAL A 39 -0.27 15.75 5.19
C VAL A 39 0.58 16.92 4.67
N ASN A 40 1.91 16.77 4.67
CA ASN A 40 2.80 17.78 4.10
C ASN A 40 2.56 17.93 2.59
N TYR A 41 2.42 16.82 1.87
CA TYR A 41 2.15 16.85 0.44
C TYR A 41 0.81 17.54 0.12
N ALA A 42 -0.25 17.29 0.90
CA ALA A 42 -1.55 17.95 0.76
C ALA A 42 -1.44 19.46 1.00
N ALA A 43 -0.71 19.87 2.04
CA ALA A 43 -0.47 21.28 2.35
C ALA A 43 0.26 22.04 1.24
N ALA A 44 0.90 21.33 0.29
CA ALA A 44 1.51 21.93 -0.90
C ALA A 44 0.49 22.46 -1.91
N PHE A 45 -0.77 21.99 -1.84
CA PHE A 45 -1.84 22.31 -2.79
C PHE A 45 -3.05 23.03 -2.15
N THR A 46 -3.10 23.14 -0.82
CA THR A 46 -4.26 23.72 -0.09
C THR A 46 -3.97 25.07 0.57
N GLY A 47 -3.00 25.84 0.05
CA GLY A 47 -2.62 27.15 0.59
C GLY A 47 -3.74 28.21 0.49
N PRO A 48 -3.80 29.20 1.40
CA PRO A 48 -4.81 30.28 1.38
C PRO A 48 -4.76 31.14 0.11
N ASP A 49 -3.57 31.22 -0.49
CA ASP A 49 -3.23 31.94 -1.71
C ASP A 49 -3.46 31.10 -2.98
N GLY A 50 -3.88 29.84 -2.85
CA GLY A 50 -4.09 28.92 -3.98
C GLY A 50 -2.81 28.54 -4.74
N GLY A 51 -1.65 28.98 -4.25
CA GLY A 51 -0.35 28.75 -4.87
C GLY A 51 0.24 27.39 -4.53
N PHE A 52 0.98 26.80 -5.47
CA PHE A 52 1.76 25.59 -5.23
C PHE A 52 2.99 25.89 -4.36
N ARG A 53 3.19 25.11 -3.29
CA ARG A 53 4.27 25.32 -2.31
C ARG A 53 5.30 24.18 -2.40
N PRO A 54 6.37 24.34 -3.19
CA PRO A 54 7.28 23.23 -3.54
C PRO A 54 8.01 22.63 -2.33
N ALA A 55 8.28 23.42 -1.29
CA ALA A 55 8.92 22.92 -0.07
C ALA A 55 8.08 21.82 0.61
N TYR A 56 6.77 21.99 0.70
CA TYR A 56 5.85 21.02 1.29
C TYR A 56 5.73 19.75 0.44
N ALA A 57 5.69 19.91 -0.88
CA ALA A 57 5.70 18.79 -1.81
C ALA A 57 7.00 17.98 -1.69
N GLY A 58 8.15 18.66 -1.60
CA GLY A 58 9.46 18.03 -1.40
C GLY A 58 9.53 17.25 -0.09
N ILE A 59 9.07 17.81 1.03
CA ILE A 59 9.03 17.12 2.33
C ILE A 59 8.14 15.87 2.26
N GLY A 60 6.94 16.00 1.67
CA GLY A 60 6.01 14.88 1.56
C GLY A 60 6.56 13.73 0.72
N LEU A 61 7.15 14.05 -0.44
CA LEU A 61 7.74 13.06 -1.34
C LEU A 61 9.05 12.47 -0.81
N ALA A 62 9.84 13.22 -0.05
CA ALA A 62 11.07 12.73 0.57
C ALA A 62 10.83 11.59 1.57
N LEU A 63 9.61 11.46 2.10
CA LEU A 63 9.23 10.37 2.99
C LEU A 63 8.82 9.09 2.24
N ALA A 64 8.51 9.16 0.95
CA ALA A 64 8.08 8.00 0.18
C ALA A 64 9.11 6.85 0.17
N PRO A 65 10.42 7.11 0.00
CA PRO A 65 11.45 6.09 0.13
C PRO A 65 11.40 5.33 1.47
N PHE A 66 11.19 6.04 2.57
CA PHE A 66 11.17 5.46 3.91
C PHE A 66 9.98 4.53 4.10
N VAL A 67 8.79 4.92 3.62
CA VAL A 67 7.59 4.08 3.64
C VAL A 67 7.86 2.75 2.93
N LEU A 68 8.45 2.80 1.74
CA LEU A 68 8.75 1.59 0.95
C LEU A 68 9.84 0.73 1.58
N VAL A 69 10.87 1.35 2.17
CA VAL A 69 11.91 0.65 2.95
C VAL A 69 11.28 -0.08 4.14
N ILE A 70 10.40 0.58 4.90
CA ILE A 70 9.69 -0.04 6.03
C ILE A 70 8.90 -1.26 5.54
N CYS A 71 8.12 -1.13 4.46
CA CYS A 71 7.37 -2.24 3.90
C CYS A 71 8.26 -3.43 3.51
N GLY A 72 9.38 -3.19 2.81
CA GLY A 72 10.27 -4.26 2.35
C GLY A 72 11.08 -4.93 3.47
N PHE A 73 11.69 -4.12 4.34
CA PHE A 73 12.62 -4.60 5.36
C PHE A 73 11.90 -5.13 6.60
N VAL A 74 10.86 -4.46 7.10
CA VAL A 74 10.15 -4.95 8.31
C VAL A 74 9.41 -6.26 8.05
N THR A 75 8.98 -6.51 6.80
CA THR A 75 8.40 -7.80 6.41
C THR A 75 9.43 -8.90 6.11
N HIS A 76 10.74 -8.60 6.23
CA HIS A 76 11.84 -9.50 5.86
C HIS A 76 11.67 -10.08 4.45
N HIS A 77 11.39 -9.20 3.47
CA HIS A 77 11.31 -9.63 2.08
C HIS A 77 12.68 -10.13 1.60
N PRO A 78 12.81 -11.34 1.00
CA PRO A 78 14.10 -11.93 0.62
C PRO A 78 14.90 -11.06 -0.38
N GLN A 79 14.18 -10.33 -1.24
CA GLN A 79 14.74 -9.38 -2.20
C GLN A 79 14.43 -7.91 -1.82
N ALA A 80 14.36 -7.57 -0.53
CA ALA A 80 13.92 -6.24 -0.06
C ALA A 80 14.61 -5.06 -0.79
N PRO A 81 15.95 -4.99 -0.92
CA PRO A 81 16.60 -3.84 -1.57
C PRO A 81 16.16 -3.65 -3.02
N ARG A 82 16.15 -4.75 -3.79
CA ARG A 82 15.74 -4.74 -5.20
C ARG A 82 14.28 -4.33 -5.35
N ARG A 83 13.39 -4.89 -4.53
CA ARG A 83 11.94 -4.59 -4.59
C ARG A 83 11.65 -3.15 -4.18
N VAL A 84 12.37 -2.61 -3.20
CA VAL A 84 12.26 -1.21 -2.79
C VAL A 84 12.63 -0.28 -3.93
N VAL A 85 13.75 -0.51 -4.63
CA VAL A 85 14.14 0.32 -5.79
C VAL A 85 13.10 0.26 -6.90
N ILE A 86 12.62 -0.95 -7.25
CA ILE A 86 11.55 -1.11 -8.25
C ILE A 86 10.29 -0.36 -7.81
N ALA A 87 9.91 -0.48 -6.54
CA ALA A 87 8.74 0.20 -6.01
C ALA A 87 8.88 1.73 -5.99
N MET A 88 10.08 2.27 -5.77
CA MET A 88 10.33 3.71 -5.89
C MET A 88 10.10 4.18 -7.33
N VAL A 89 10.61 3.44 -8.32
CA VAL A 89 10.41 3.77 -9.74
C VAL A 89 8.92 3.69 -10.11
N VAL A 90 8.24 2.62 -9.71
CA VAL A 90 6.80 2.43 -9.95
C VAL A 90 5.97 3.51 -9.25
N PHE A 91 6.33 3.87 -8.01
CA PHE A 91 5.71 4.97 -7.28
C PHE A 91 5.79 6.25 -8.08
N VAL A 92 6.98 6.64 -8.58
CA VAL A 92 7.14 7.88 -9.36
C VAL A 92 6.29 7.84 -10.64
N ILE A 93 6.33 6.73 -11.37
CA ILE A 93 5.55 6.59 -12.62
C ILE A 93 4.05 6.74 -12.34
N ILE A 94 3.52 6.06 -11.34
CA ILE A 94 2.10 6.09 -11.00
C ILE A 94 1.70 7.45 -10.40
N ALA A 95 2.50 7.96 -9.46
CA ALA A 95 2.23 9.23 -8.81
C ALA A 95 2.18 10.39 -9.82
N LEU A 96 3.08 10.39 -10.80
CA LEU A 96 3.02 11.37 -11.90
C LEU A 96 1.83 11.12 -12.82
N SER A 97 1.61 9.89 -13.27
CA SER A 97 0.56 9.58 -14.25
C SER A 97 -0.85 9.83 -13.72
N VAL A 98 -1.16 9.30 -12.54
CA VAL A 98 -2.46 9.50 -11.87
C VAL A 98 -2.54 10.89 -11.25
N GLY A 99 -1.40 11.45 -10.83
CA GLY A 99 -1.30 12.80 -10.25
C GLY A 99 -1.69 13.92 -11.21
N LEU A 100 -1.70 13.66 -12.52
CA LEU A 100 -2.25 14.60 -13.52
C LEU A 100 -3.75 14.86 -13.32
N LEU A 101 -4.48 13.90 -12.73
CA LEU A 101 -5.90 14.06 -12.41
C LEU A 101 -6.08 14.73 -11.05
N ASP A 102 -5.36 14.22 -10.05
CA ASP A 102 -5.33 14.76 -8.70
C ASP A 102 -4.00 14.36 -8.03
N PRO A 103 -3.14 15.31 -7.63
CA PRO A 103 -1.82 15.00 -7.09
C PRO A 103 -1.86 14.08 -5.86
N LEU A 104 -2.81 14.28 -4.96
CA LEU A 104 -2.94 13.50 -3.72
C LEU A 104 -3.32 12.06 -4.01
N HIS A 105 -4.29 11.87 -4.90
CA HIS A 105 -4.74 10.56 -5.35
C HIS A 105 -3.64 9.82 -6.12
N GLY A 106 -2.86 10.55 -6.92
CA GLY A 106 -1.69 10.01 -7.60
C GLY A 106 -0.66 9.45 -6.62
N ALA A 107 -0.24 10.26 -5.64
CA ALA A 107 0.70 9.83 -4.62
C ALA A 107 0.16 8.63 -3.81
N ALA A 108 -1.10 8.67 -3.40
CA ALA A 108 -1.73 7.59 -2.64
C ALA A 108 -1.80 6.27 -3.44
N THR A 109 -2.16 6.35 -4.73
CA THR A 109 -2.16 5.18 -5.64
C THR A 109 -0.74 4.64 -5.84
N GLY A 110 0.25 5.53 -5.95
CA GLY A 110 1.67 5.17 -5.99
C GLY A 110 2.09 4.40 -4.75
N PHE A 111 1.67 4.83 -3.55
CA PHE A 111 1.95 4.11 -2.30
C PHE A 111 1.30 2.73 -2.26
N ALA A 112 0.05 2.59 -2.73
CA ALA A 112 -0.62 1.30 -2.81
C ALA A 112 0.15 0.34 -3.72
N ALA A 113 0.55 0.79 -4.91
CA ALA A 113 1.36 0.01 -5.84
C ALA A 113 2.75 -0.35 -5.27
N GLY A 114 3.42 0.61 -4.64
CA GLY A 114 4.71 0.39 -4.00
C GLY A 114 4.63 -0.61 -2.84
N GLY A 115 3.58 -0.54 -2.02
CA GLY A 115 3.26 -1.53 -0.98
C GLY A 115 3.02 -2.92 -1.56
N ALA A 116 2.25 -3.01 -2.65
CA ALA A 116 2.00 -4.27 -3.36
C ALA A 116 3.28 -4.94 -3.90
N ILE A 117 4.30 -4.14 -4.23
CA ILE A 117 5.60 -4.66 -4.69
C ILE A 117 6.50 -5.04 -3.51
N THR A 118 6.54 -4.21 -2.46
CA THR A 118 7.55 -4.33 -1.38
C THR A 118 7.15 -5.29 -0.27
N LEU A 119 5.88 -5.36 0.11
CA LEU A 119 5.43 -6.23 1.19
C LEU A 119 5.70 -7.70 0.84
N ARG A 120 6.21 -8.47 1.81
CA ARG A 120 6.37 -9.93 1.65
C ARG A 120 5.04 -10.60 1.34
N GLU A 121 5.01 -11.30 0.21
CA GLU A 121 3.86 -12.07 -0.26
C GLU A 121 3.62 -13.27 0.65
N PRO A 122 2.36 -13.62 0.95
CA PRO A 122 2.05 -14.92 1.52
C PRO A 122 2.41 -16.07 0.57
N PRO A 123 2.64 -17.28 1.11
CA PRO A 123 3.00 -18.47 0.33
C PRO A 123 1.76 -19.07 -0.36
N VAL A 124 1.06 -18.27 -1.17
CA VAL A 124 -0.17 -18.64 -1.88
C VAL A 124 -0.03 -18.24 -3.35
N GLU A 125 -0.60 -19.04 -4.25
CA GLU A 125 -0.59 -18.69 -5.67
C GLU A 125 -1.38 -17.41 -5.97
N ARG A 126 -1.03 -16.72 -7.06
CA ARG A 126 -1.78 -15.58 -7.63
C ARG A 126 -1.87 -14.33 -6.75
N VAL A 127 -1.12 -14.24 -5.65
CA VAL A 127 -1.06 -13.05 -4.77
C VAL A 127 -0.80 -11.77 -5.55
N ALA A 128 0.21 -11.76 -6.42
CA ALA A 128 0.58 -10.58 -7.20
C ALA A 128 -0.59 -10.06 -8.08
N ARG A 129 -1.39 -10.98 -8.66
CA ARG A 129 -2.56 -10.62 -9.46
C ARG A 129 -3.65 -9.99 -8.60
N TRP A 130 -3.90 -10.54 -7.42
CA TRP A 130 -4.88 -9.99 -6.48
C TRP A 130 -4.45 -8.64 -5.93
N ARG A 131 -3.17 -8.47 -5.59
CA ARG A 131 -2.62 -7.16 -5.21
C ARG A 131 -2.83 -6.14 -6.32
N ALA A 132 -2.56 -6.49 -7.58
CA ALA A 132 -2.80 -5.59 -8.71
C ALA A 132 -4.28 -5.20 -8.84
N TRP A 133 -5.21 -6.17 -8.70
CA TRP A 133 -6.64 -5.89 -8.68
C TRP A 133 -7.03 -4.94 -7.54
N PHE A 134 -6.56 -5.18 -6.32
CA PHE A 134 -6.87 -4.32 -5.17
C PHE A 134 -6.28 -2.92 -5.32
N VAL A 135 -5.08 -2.77 -5.89
CA VAL A 135 -4.50 -1.45 -6.21
C VAL A 135 -5.34 -0.74 -7.27
N GLY A 136 -5.79 -1.45 -8.32
CA GLY A 136 -6.70 -0.91 -9.33
C GLY A 136 -8.04 -0.48 -8.74
N SER A 137 -8.66 -1.33 -7.92
CA SER A 137 -9.91 -1.02 -7.21
C SER A 137 -9.75 0.16 -6.26
N TYR A 138 -8.61 0.27 -5.57
CA TYR A 138 -8.28 1.43 -4.73
C TYR A 138 -8.20 2.71 -5.57
N ALA A 139 -7.51 2.66 -6.72
CA ALA A 139 -7.39 3.81 -7.61
C ALA A 139 -8.76 4.29 -8.12
N VAL A 140 -9.64 3.36 -8.51
CA VAL A 140 -11.02 3.69 -8.93
C VAL A 140 -11.84 4.22 -7.76
N TYR A 141 -11.81 3.54 -6.61
CA TYR A 141 -12.56 3.95 -5.42
C TYR A 141 -12.15 5.33 -4.92
N GLY A 142 -10.85 5.58 -4.79
CA GLY A 142 -10.34 6.88 -4.33
C GLY A 142 -10.71 8.02 -5.28
N LEU A 143 -10.71 7.78 -6.60
CA LEU A 143 -11.17 8.77 -7.57
C LEU A 143 -12.67 9.06 -7.42
N VAL A 144 -13.49 8.02 -7.26
CA VAL A 144 -14.94 8.17 -7.02
C VAL A 144 -15.19 8.95 -5.73
N VAL A 145 -14.50 8.64 -4.64
CA VAL A 145 -14.64 9.38 -3.37
C VAL A 145 -14.14 10.81 -3.50
N ALA A 146 -13.04 11.07 -4.21
CA ALA A 146 -12.54 12.42 -4.43
C ALA A 146 -13.57 13.29 -5.17
N VAL A 147 -14.26 12.72 -6.17
CA VAL A 147 -15.31 13.41 -6.94
C VAL A 147 -16.59 13.62 -6.12
N LEU A 148 -17.03 12.60 -5.38
CA LEU A 148 -18.32 12.65 -4.68
C LEU A 148 -18.26 13.30 -3.30
N ALA A 149 -17.09 13.27 -2.65
CA ALA A 149 -16.88 13.72 -1.28
C ALA A 149 -15.42 14.12 -1.05
N ALA A 150 -15.00 15.26 -1.63
CA ALA A 150 -13.62 15.73 -1.62
C ALA A 150 -12.91 15.68 -0.23
N PRO A 151 -13.54 16.06 0.90
CA PRO A 151 -12.91 15.94 2.21
C PRO A 151 -12.64 14.48 2.62
N ALA A 152 -13.54 13.56 2.26
CA ALA A 152 -13.39 12.13 2.54
C ALA A 152 -12.30 11.49 1.66
N GLY A 153 -12.11 11.99 0.43
CA GLY A 153 -11.05 11.54 -0.47
C GLY A 153 -9.65 11.70 0.14
N VAL A 154 -9.43 12.80 0.88
CA VAL A 154 -8.18 13.04 1.60
C VAL A 154 -7.93 12.00 2.70
N ILE A 155 -8.96 11.63 3.47
CA ILE A 155 -8.85 10.61 4.53
C ILE A 155 -8.54 9.23 3.94
N VAL A 156 -9.18 8.89 2.81
CA VAL A 156 -8.92 7.66 2.06
C VAL A 156 -7.48 7.64 1.53
N ALA A 157 -6.99 8.75 1.00
CA ALA A 157 -5.60 8.90 0.54
C ALA A 157 -4.57 8.75 1.68
N LEU A 158 -4.91 9.20 2.89
CA LEU A 158 -4.03 9.20 4.05
C LEU A 158 -3.88 7.82 4.72
N THR A 159 -4.93 6.99 4.69
CA THR A 159 -5.02 5.83 5.60
C THR A 159 -5.08 4.49 4.88
N LEU A 160 -5.65 4.43 3.68
CA LEU A 160 -6.01 3.17 3.04
C LEU A 160 -4.99 2.53 2.08
N PRO A 161 -4.01 3.21 1.45
CA PRO A 161 -3.17 2.60 0.42
C PRO A 161 -2.53 1.27 0.83
N LEU A 162 -1.85 1.24 1.96
CA LEU A 162 -1.12 0.06 2.43
C LEU A 162 -2.04 -0.96 3.11
N VAL A 163 -3.11 -0.48 3.75
CA VAL A 163 -4.14 -1.34 4.36
C VAL A 163 -4.86 -2.15 3.29
N PHE A 164 -5.18 -1.55 2.13
CA PHE A 164 -5.81 -2.26 1.01
C PHE A 164 -4.95 -3.42 0.51
N VAL A 165 -3.63 -3.25 0.45
CA VAL A 165 -2.69 -4.32 0.08
C VAL A 165 -2.66 -5.41 1.15
N GLY A 166 -2.64 -5.03 2.44
CA GLY A 166 -2.72 -5.98 3.55
C GLY A 166 -4.00 -6.82 3.50
N VAL A 167 -5.15 -6.18 3.27
CA VAL A 167 -6.45 -6.85 3.12
C VAL A 167 -6.45 -7.76 1.89
N ALA A 168 -5.79 -7.37 0.78
CA ALA A 168 -5.64 -8.23 -0.38
C ALA A 168 -4.90 -9.53 -0.02
N ASP A 169 -3.82 -9.44 0.76
CA ASP A 169 -3.08 -10.62 1.21
C ASP A 169 -3.94 -11.53 2.11
N GLU A 170 -4.70 -10.93 3.04
CA GLU A 170 -5.62 -11.66 3.92
C GLU A 170 -6.74 -12.35 3.14
N PHE A 171 -7.31 -11.65 2.16
CA PHE A 171 -8.37 -12.18 1.30
C PHE A 171 -7.87 -13.37 0.49
N VAL A 172 -6.65 -13.31 -0.05
CA VAL A 172 -6.06 -14.41 -0.82
C VAL A 172 -5.76 -15.62 0.06
N GLU A 173 -5.19 -15.40 1.26
CA GLU A 173 -4.98 -16.47 2.25
C GLU A 173 -6.30 -17.16 2.62
N TRP A 174 -7.36 -16.38 2.88
CA TRP A 174 -8.70 -16.90 3.19
C TRP A 174 -9.36 -17.59 1.99
N TRP A 175 -9.17 -17.11 0.78
CA TRP A 175 -9.78 -17.69 -0.42
C TRP A 175 -9.13 -19.03 -0.78
N ALA A 176 -7.82 -19.13 -0.57
CA ALA A 176 -7.07 -20.37 -0.80
C ALA A 176 -7.45 -21.49 0.17
N THR A 177 -7.87 -21.19 1.41
CA THR A 177 -8.38 -22.22 2.34
C THR A 177 -9.78 -22.72 1.99
N ARG A 178 -10.51 -22.03 1.10
CA ARG A 178 -11.90 -22.38 0.70
C ARG A 178 -12.02 -22.96 -0.70
N SER A 179 -11.00 -22.82 -1.53
CA SER A 179 -11.00 -23.35 -2.89
C SER A 179 -10.43 -24.77 -2.87
N PRO A 180 -11.23 -25.79 -3.24
CA PRO A 180 -10.81 -27.20 -3.22
C PRO A 180 -9.72 -27.51 -4.25
#